data_AF-A0A0W0ZXI7-F1
#
_entry.id   AF-A0A0W0ZXI7-F1
#
_cell.length_a   1.000
_cell.length_b   1.000
_cell.length_c   1.000
_cell.angle_alpha   90.00
_cell.angle_beta   90.00
_cell.angle_gamma   90.00
#
_symmetry.space_group_name_H-M   'P 1'
#
loop_
_entity.id
_entity.type
_entity.pdbx_description
1 polymer ?
#
loop_
_entity_poly.entity_id
_entity_poly.type
_entity_poly.pdbx_seq_one_letter_code
_entity_poly.pdbx_strand_id
1 'polypeptide(L)'
;MEFNNIKNGTIFEQLCRELLICMGFEVHWTGEGQDSGRDLIAIEKVEGILAPFKRKWLVNCKHNTKSGKAVGINDILNIKDACTAVEANGFLLICSTHPTAALVRRLEELNSKEFVTRYWDSIELINRLTTPETLYLVKLFLPEDKINVEWKIYGTFKPSLWGANYKGYFFYIQSRTNYNYPDLKDIEEIIKKIEKWLGDDTVVRGDPLDPFEYEEKIYLRPRLISYNNKADTYSVDLDLICPKTGIWMSSESIEKGLDSGSGLYIDSGGESTFVYFNVRIRHDNQISDHFHPDHKEYYDEIFKQIAFS
;
A
#
# COMPACT_ATOMS: atom_id res chain seq x y z
N MET A 1 -3.48 -12.61 3.01
CA MET A 1 -4.23 -11.68 2.14
C MET A 1 -4.90 -12.50 1.05
N GLU A 2 -6.20 -12.30 0.79
CA GLU A 2 -6.97 -13.03 -0.23
C GLU A 2 -7.79 -12.05 -1.07
N PHE A 3 -8.08 -12.40 -2.34
CA PHE A 3 -8.81 -11.54 -3.28
C PHE A 3 -10.32 -11.81 -3.34
N ASN A 4 -10.86 -12.73 -2.51
CA ASN A 4 -12.26 -13.20 -2.58
C ASN A 4 -13.29 -12.06 -2.44
N ASN A 5 -12.89 -10.99 -1.75
CA ASN A 5 -13.75 -9.87 -1.39
C ASN A 5 -13.80 -8.75 -2.45
N ILE A 6 -12.97 -8.83 -3.49
CA ILE A 6 -13.07 -7.90 -4.62
C ILE A 6 -14.39 -8.17 -5.36
N LYS A 7 -15.27 -7.16 -5.42
CA LYS A 7 -16.69 -7.33 -5.82
C LYS A 7 -16.83 -7.94 -7.20
N ASN A 8 -16.03 -7.53 -8.17
CA ASN A 8 -16.11 -7.96 -9.57
C ASN A 8 -14.77 -7.80 -10.30
N GLY A 9 -14.70 -8.27 -11.56
CA GLY A 9 -13.50 -8.18 -12.38
C GLY A 9 -13.05 -6.75 -12.67
N THR A 10 -13.98 -5.79 -12.79
CA THR A 10 -13.66 -4.38 -13.04
C THR A 10 -12.87 -3.75 -11.89
N ILE A 11 -13.26 -4.01 -10.64
CA ILE A 11 -12.52 -3.51 -9.47
C ILE A 11 -11.12 -4.16 -9.40
N PHE A 12 -11.02 -5.46 -9.73
CA PHE A 12 -9.73 -6.14 -9.78
C PHE A 12 -8.81 -5.53 -10.85
N GLU A 13 -9.36 -5.21 -12.02
CA GLU A 13 -8.64 -4.55 -13.11
C GLU A 13 -8.16 -3.14 -12.73
N GLN A 14 -8.98 -2.38 -12.01
CA GLN A 14 -8.59 -1.09 -11.43
C GLN A 14 -7.46 -1.23 -10.41
N LEU A 15 -7.52 -2.21 -9.50
CA LEU A 15 -6.42 -2.51 -8.58
C LEU A 15 -5.12 -2.78 -9.35
N CYS A 16 -5.18 -3.59 -10.41
CA CYS A 16 -4.02 -3.92 -11.23
C CYS A 16 -3.46 -2.69 -11.96
N ARG A 17 -4.34 -1.80 -12.45
CA ARG A 17 -3.95 -0.51 -13.05
C ARG A 17 -3.20 0.36 -12.05
N GLU A 18 -3.77 0.60 -10.87
CA GLU A 18 -3.15 1.45 -9.86
C GLU A 18 -1.83 0.85 -9.37
N LEU A 19 -1.76 -0.48 -9.23
CA LEU A 19 -0.51 -1.17 -8.90
C LEU A 19 0.59 -0.92 -9.94
N LEU A 20 0.26 -1.04 -11.23
CA LEU A 20 1.21 -0.76 -12.31
C LEU A 20 1.67 0.70 -12.30
N ILE A 21 0.77 1.65 -12.02
CA ILE A 21 1.11 3.07 -11.88
C ILE A 21 2.09 3.29 -10.72
N CYS A 22 1.83 2.71 -9.55
CA CYS A 22 2.74 2.77 -8.40
C CYS A 22 4.12 2.19 -8.71
N MET A 23 4.18 1.17 -9.56
CA MET A 23 5.43 0.56 -10.03
C MET A 23 6.14 1.38 -11.13
N GLY A 24 5.61 2.56 -11.51
CA GLY A 24 6.22 3.49 -12.45
C GLY A 24 5.85 3.27 -13.92
N PHE A 25 4.85 2.45 -14.21
CA PHE A 25 4.36 2.26 -15.58
C PHE A 25 3.45 3.42 -15.99
N GLU A 26 3.50 3.80 -17.26
CA GLU A 26 2.46 4.64 -17.86
C GLU A 26 1.33 3.73 -18.36
N VAL A 27 0.12 3.87 -17.82
CA VAL A 27 -0.98 2.92 -18.06
C VAL A 27 -2.19 3.59 -18.71
N HIS A 28 -2.72 2.96 -19.75
CA HIS A 28 -3.86 3.41 -20.56
C HIS A 28 -4.89 2.30 -20.72
N TRP A 29 -6.14 2.66 -20.99
CA TRP A 29 -7.19 1.71 -21.37
C TRP A 29 -7.19 1.49 -22.89
N THR A 30 -7.43 0.26 -23.36
CA THR A 30 -7.54 -0.03 -24.82
C THR A 30 -8.85 0.48 -25.46
N GLY A 31 -9.82 0.94 -24.66
CA GLY A 31 -11.18 1.25 -25.10
C GLY A 31 -12.15 0.07 -24.88
N GLU A 32 -13.46 0.31 -25.00
CA GLU A 32 -14.47 -0.74 -24.82
C GLU A 32 -14.51 -1.69 -26.03
N GLY A 33 -14.23 -2.97 -25.79
CA GLY A 33 -14.47 -4.04 -26.76
C GLY A 33 -15.93 -4.51 -26.77
N GLN A 34 -16.29 -5.28 -27.81
CA GLN A 34 -17.64 -5.80 -28.05
C GLN A 34 -18.17 -6.74 -26.94
N ASP A 35 -17.26 -7.33 -26.14
CA ASP A 35 -17.54 -8.18 -24.97
C ASP A 35 -17.45 -7.42 -23.62
N SER A 36 -17.47 -6.08 -23.64
CA SER A 36 -17.43 -5.21 -22.45
C SER A 36 -16.16 -5.30 -21.57
N GLY A 37 -15.17 -6.12 -21.94
CA GLY A 37 -13.84 -6.14 -21.30
C GLY A 37 -12.94 -5.03 -21.85
N ARG A 38 -12.25 -4.32 -20.95
CA ARG A 38 -11.21 -3.35 -21.31
C ARG A 38 -9.87 -3.98 -20.96
N ASP A 39 -8.96 -4.09 -21.91
CA ASP A 39 -7.59 -4.47 -21.58
C ASP A 39 -6.79 -3.22 -21.20
N LEU A 40 -5.73 -3.41 -20.41
CA LEU A 40 -4.82 -2.35 -20.02
C LEU A 40 -3.61 -2.35 -20.97
N ILE A 41 -3.17 -1.18 -21.41
CA ILE A 41 -1.86 -0.99 -22.03
C ILE A 41 -0.94 -0.39 -20.98
N ALA A 42 0.17 -1.05 -20.67
CA ALA A 42 1.19 -0.53 -19.78
C ALA A 42 2.49 -0.28 -20.55
N ILE A 43 3.08 0.90 -20.38
CA ILE A 43 4.37 1.26 -20.98
C ILE A 43 5.40 1.27 -19.87
N GLU A 44 6.30 0.30 -19.92
CA GLU A 44 7.49 0.22 -19.09
C GLU A 44 8.56 1.12 -19.69
N LYS A 45 9.05 2.09 -18.91
CA LYS A 45 10.16 2.96 -19.31
C LYS A 45 11.36 2.63 -18.43
N VAL A 46 12.47 2.28 -19.05
CA VAL A 46 13.70 1.94 -18.33
C VAL A 46 14.81 2.87 -18.78
N GLU A 47 15.41 3.56 -17.83
CA GLU A 47 16.62 4.36 -18.04
C GLU A 47 17.84 3.43 -18.04
N GLY A 48 18.25 2.98 -19.23
CA GLY A 48 19.48 2.21 -19.39
C GLY A 48 20.71 3.10 -19.29
N ILE A 49 21.85 2.52 -18.89
CA ILE A 49 23.14 3.24 -18.77
C ILE A 49 23.56 3.88 -20.11
N LEU A 50 23.25 3.23 -21.23
CA LEU A 50 23.62 3.67 -22.58
C LEU A 50 22.51 4.46 -23.28
N ALA A 51 21.25 4.04 -23.09
CA ALA A 51 20.08 4.65 -23.68
C ALA A 51 18.81 4.21 -22.95
N PRO A 52 17.78 5.07 -22.87
CA PRO A 52 16.47 4.66 -22.41
C PRO A 52 15.84 3.69 -23.42
N PHE A 53 15.05 2.75 -22.92
CA PHE A 53 14.19 1.92 -23.75
C PHE A 53 12.78 1.86 -23.18
N LYS A 54 11.82 1.53 -24.06
CA LYS A 54 10.42 1.39 -23.70
C LYS A 54 9.91 0.02 -24.13
N ARG A 55 9.05 -0.57 -23.32
CA ARG A 55 8.30 -1.77 -23.69
C ARG A 55 6.83 -1.55 -23.48
N LYS A 56 6.04 -1.78 -24.53
CA LYS A 56 4.58 -1.73 -24.47
C LYS A 56 4.03 -3.12 -24.17
N TRP A 57 3.23 -3.21 -23.12
CA TRP A 57 2.60 -4.43 -22.63
C TRP A 57 1.10 -4.35 -22.85
N LEU A 58 0.52 -5.39 -23.45
CA LEU A 58 -0.91 -5.68 -23.33
C LEU A 58 -1.11 -6.45 -22.03
N VAL A 59 -1.93 -5.90 -21.13
CA VAL A 59 -2.17 -6.44 -19.80
C VAL A 59 -3.62 -6.91 -19.72
N ASN A 60 -3.79 -8.20 -19.44
CA ASN A 60 -5.11 -8.83 -19.31
C ASN A 60 -5.34 -9.24 -17.85
N CYS A 61 -6.44 -8.79 -17.27
CA CYS A 61 -6.77 -9.04 -15.87
C CYS A 61 -7.87 -10.10 -15.74
N LYS A 62 -7.64 -11.16 -14.94
CA LYS A 62 -8.62 -12.23 -14.71
C LYS A 62 -8.91 -12.44 -13.23
N HIS A 63 -10.14 -12.13 -12.83
CA HIS A 63 -10.62 -12.32 -11.45
C HIS A 63 -11.48 -13.59 -11.33
N ASN A 64 -10.86 -14.72 -10.98
CA ASN A 64 -11.55 -16.02 -10.87
C ASN A 64 -11.78 -16.47 -9.43
N THR A 65 -11.48 -15.63 -8.43
CA THR A 65 -11.42 -16.04 -7.02
C THR A 65 -12.75 -16.56 -6.49
N LYS A 66 -13.89 -15.96 -6.88
CA LYS A 66 -15.23 -16.45 -6.48
C LYS A 66 -15.51 -17.88 -6.94
N SER A 67 -14.94 -18.27 -8.09
CA SER A 67 -15.09 -19.62 -8.64
C SER A 67 -14.02 -20.60 -8.15
N GLY A 68 -12.93 -20.10 -7.55
CA GLY A 68 -11.73 -20.86 -7.23
C GLY A 68 -10.98 -21.44 -8.44
N LYS A 69 -11.42 -21.15 -9.68
CA LYS A 69 -10.85 -21.76 -10.88
C LYS A 69 -9.52 -21.11 -11.27
N ALA A 70 -8.61 -21.95 -11.73
CA ALA A 70 -7.41 -21.51 -12.43
C ALA A 70 -7.76 -20.86 -13.78
N VAL A 71 -6.90 -19.98 -14.28
CA VAL A 71 -7.06 -19.36 -15.61
C VAL A 71 -6.57 -20.34 -16.68
N GLY A 72 -7.47 -20.75 -17.56
CA GLY A 72 -7.24 -21.70 -18.63
C GLY A 72 -6.85 -21.05 -19.96
N ILE A 73 -6.43 -21.88 -20.92
CA ILE A 73 -6.14 -21.44 -22.29
C ILE A 73 -7.35 -20.77 -22.95
N ASN A 74 -8.56 -21.27 -22.68
CA ASN A 74 -9.79 -20.74 -23.28
C ASN A 74 -10.21 -19.38 -22.69
N ASP A 75 -9.63 -18.98 -21.55
CA ASP A 75 -9.90 -17.68 -20.94
C ASP A 75 -9.11 -16.55 -21.62
N ILE A 76 -8.06 -16.90 -22.38
CA ILE A 76 -7.15 -15.97 -23.06
C ILE A 76 -6.85 -16.49 -24.48
N LEU A 77 -7.63 -16.01 -25.44
CA LEU A 77 -7.49 -16.35 -26.84
C LEU A 77 -6.67 -15.28 -27.59
N ASN A 78 -6.04 -15.68 -28.70
CA ASN A 78 -5.44 -14.78 -29.68
C ASN A 78 -4.40 -13.77 -29.15
N ILE A 79 -3.59 -14.15 -28.14
CA ILE A 79 -2.58 -13.28 -27.49
C ILE A 79 -1.73 -12.48 -28.48
N LYS A 80 -1.16 -13.12 -29.51
CA LYS A 80 -0.29 -12.44 -30.50
C LYS A 80 -1.07 -11.43 -31.34
N ASP A 81 -2.26 -11.79 -31.79
CA ASP A 81 -3.07 -10.91 -32.64
C ASP A 81 -3.54 -9.70 -31.84
N ALA A 82 -3.98 -9.92 -30.59
CA ALA A 82 -4.36 -8.86 -29.67
C ALA A 82 -3.20 -7.91 -29.38
N CYS A 83 -2.01 -8.44 -29.09
CA CYS A 83 -0.81 -7.62 -28.90
C CYS A 83 -0.44 -6.86 -30.18
N THR A 84 -0.54 -7.49 -31.35
CA THR A 84 -0.23 -6.85 -32.64
C THR A 84 -1.19 -5.69 -32.92
N ALA A 85 -2.48 -5.85 -32.63
CA ALA A 85 -3.49 -4.81 -32.83
C ALA A 85 -3.22 -3.52 -32.02
N VAL A 86 -2.54 -3.65 -30.88
CA VAL A 86 -2.12 -2.52 -30.05
C VAL A 86 -0.62 -2.25 -30.09
N GLU A 87 0.11 -2.85 -31.03
CA GLU A 87 1.57 -2.69 -31.18
C GLU A 87 2.36 -3.00 -29.89
N ALA A 88 1.89 -3.96 -29.08
CA ALA A 88 2.56 -4.39 -27.86
C ALA A 88 3.60 -5.48 -28.15
N ASN A 89 4.80 -5.29 -27.58
CA ASN A 89 5.90 -6.27 -27.62
C ASN A 89 5.94 -7.14 -26.35
N GLY A 90 4.98 -6.94 -25.45
CA GLY A 90 4.82 -7.71 -24.23
C GLY A 90 3.37 -8.09 -23.98
N PHE A 91 3.16 -9.25 -23.37
CA PHE A 91 1.88 -9.66 -22.80
C PHE A 91 2.05 -9.96 -21.31
N LEU A 92 1.17 -9.38 -20.48
CA LEU A 92 1.14 -9.62 -19.05
C LEU A 92 -0.24 -10.13 -18.65
N LEU A 93 -0.31 -11.35 -18.14
CA LEU A 93 -1.50 -11.85 -17.46
C LEU A 93 -1.43 -11.48 -15.98
N ILE A 94 -2.44 -10.81 -15.44
CA ILE A 94 -2.58 -10.62 -14.01
C ILE A 94 -3.83 -11.37 -13.56
N CYS A 95 -3.70 -12.32 -12.64
CA CYS A 95 -4.84 -13.11 -12.19
C CYS A 95 -4.91 -13.25 -10.67
N SER A 96 -6.14 -13.23 -10.16
CA SER A 96 -6.44 -13.31 -8.73
C SER A 96 -6.35 -14.74 -8.17
N THR A 97 -6.09 -15.71 -9.02
CA THR A 97 -5.87 -17.13 -8.70
C THR A 97 -4.50 -17.55 -9.24
N HIS A 98 -4.45 -18.51 -10.16
CA HIS A 98 -3.22 -18.98 -10.80
C HIS A 98 -3.53 -19.46 -12.23
N PRO A 99 -2.61 -19.34 -13.18
CA PRO A 99 -2.77 -19.94 -14.50
C PRO A 99 -2.65 -21.47 -14.43
N THR A 100 -3.35 -22.16 -15.33
CA THR A 100 -3.17 -23.61 -15.54
C THR A 100 -1.79 -23.90 -16.14
N ALA A 101 -1.24 -25.09 -15.89
CA ALA A 101 0.04 -25.52 -16.48
C ALA A 101 0.05 -25.44 -18.02
N ALA A 102 -1.09 -25.73 -18.65
CA ALA A 102 -1.24 -25.63 -20.10
C ALA A 102 -1.14 -24.18 -20.60
N LEU A 103 -1.72 -23.22 -19.87
CA LEU A 103 -1.60 -21.79 -20.17
C LEU A 103 -0.18 -21.28 -19.94
N VAL A 104 0.47 -21.67 -18.83
CA VAL A 104 1.88 -21.31 -18.55
C VAL A 104 2.78 -21.77 -19.70
N ARG A 105 2.67 -23.04 -20.11
CA ARG A 105 3.43 -23.57 -21.24
C ARG A 105 3.18 -22.79 -22.53
N ARG A 106 1.92 -22.44 -22.82
CA ARG A 106 1.57 -21.61 -23.99
C ARG A 106 2.23 -20.23 -23.91
N LEU A 107 2.22 -19.57 -22.74
CA LEU A 107 2.89 -18.28 -22.55
C LEU A 107 4.39 -18.41 -22.80
N GLU A 108 5.03 -19.46 -22.26
CA GLU A 108 6.45 -19.74 -22.46
C GLU A 108 6.81 -19.97 -23.93
N GLU A 109 6.01 -20.76 -24.66
CA GLU A 109 6.17 -21.03 -26.09
C GLU A 109 6.05 -19.76 -26.96
N LEU A 110 5.33 -18.73 -26.49
CA LEU A 110 5.20 -17.46 -27.19
C LEU A 110 6.41 -16.53 -26.99
N ASN A 111 7.24 -16.75 -25.96
CA ASN A 111 8.42 -15.91 -25.71
C ASN A 111 9.42 -16.00 -26.87
N SER A 112 9.92 -14.84 -27.29
CA SER A 112 10.95 -14.71 -28.31
C SER A 112 11.89 -13.53 -27.97
N LYS A 113 12.82 -13.22 -28.86
CA LYS A 113 13.68 -12.03 -28.72
C LYS A 113 12.88 -10.72 -28.81
N GLU A 114 11.77 -10.72 -29.53
CA GLU A 114 10.99 -9.52 -29.87
C GLU A 114 9.65 -9.46 -29.13
N PHE A 115 9.24 -10.55 -28.49
CA PHE A 115 7.97 -10.67 -27.79
C PHE A 115 8.14 -11.39 -26.45
N VAL A 116 7.64 -10.78 -25.37
CA VAL A 116 7.79 -11.33 -24.02
C VAL A 116 6.44 -11.54 -23.36
N THR A 117 6.24 -12.70 -22.75
CA THR A 117 5.08 -12.99 -21.90
C THR A 117 5.49 -13.07 -20.44
N ARG A 118 4.62 -12.57 -19.56
CA ARG A 118 4.73 -12.71 -18.10
C ARG A 118 3.35 -12.97 -17.52
N TYR A 119 3.32 -13.52 -16.30
CA TYR A 119 2.11 -13.58 -15.52
C TYR A 119 2.37 -13.24 -14.06
N TRP A 120 1.39 -12.65 -13.40
CA TRP A 120 1.32 -12.48 -11.95
C TRP A 120 0.13 -13.30 -11.45
N ASP A 121 0.41 -14.32 -10.65
CA ASP A 121 -0.61 -15.04 -9.91
C ASP A 121 -0.94 -14.32 -8.60
N SER A 122 -1.80 -14.92 -7.78
CA SER A 122 -2.22 -14.35 -6.52
C SER A 122 -1.05 -14.09 -5.55
N ILE A 123 -0.03 -14.95 -5.53
CA ILE A 123 1.14 -14.80 -4.65
C ILE A 123 1.99 -13.63 -5.13
N GLU A 124 2.24 -13.57 -6.43
CA GLU A 124 3.06 -12.54 -7.06
C GLU A 124 2.42 -11.14 -6.95
N LEU A 125 1.09 -11.09 -7.01
CA LEU A 125 0.30 -9.90 -6.68
C LEU A 125 0.43 -9.50 -5.21
N ILE A 126 0.29 -10.43 -4.27
CA ILE A 126 0.45 -10.13 -2.84
C ILE A 126 1.83 -9.54 -2.57
N ASN A 127 2.89 -10.14 -3.12
CA ASN A 127 4.25 -9.64 -2.96
C ASN A 127 4.39 -8.20 -3.46
N ARG A 128 3.81 -7.90 -4.62
CA ARG A 128 3.79 -6.54 -5.19
C ARG A 128 2.95 -5.56 -4.41
N LEU A 129 1.80 -5.98 -3.89
CA LEU A 129 0.90 -5.11 -3.14
C LEU A 129 1.39 -4.80 -1.73
N THR A 130 2.35 -5.58 -1.25
CA THR A 130 2.84 -5.47 0.13
C THR A 130 4.23 -4.86 0.21
N THR A 131 4.61 -4.02 -0.77
CA THR A 131 5.73 -3.08 -0.64
C THR A 131 5.24 -1.76 -0.02
N PRO A 132 6.12 -0.94 0.57
CA PRO A 132 5.73 0.35 1.14
C PRO A 132 4.95 1.25 0.17
N GLU A 133 5.37 1.27 -1.10
CA GLU A 133 4.83 2.15 -2.14
C GLU A 133 3.41 1.75 -2.59
N THR A 134 3.03 0.49 -2.38
CA THR A 134 1.77 -0.07 -2.90
C THR A 134 0.81 -0.49 -1.80
N LEU A 135 1.24 -0.50 -0.54
CA LEU A 135 0.46 -1.06 0.56
C LEU A 135 -0.87 -0.35 0.76
N TYR A 136 -0.95 0.94 0.44
CA TYR A 136 -2.20 1.68 0.51
C TYR A 136 -3.26 1.13 -0.45
N LEU A 137 -2.87 0.54 -1.59
CA LEU A 137 -3.80 -0.08 -2.54
C LEU A 137 -4.52 -1.26 -1.90
N VAL A 138 -3.87 -1.93 -0.96
CA VAL A 138 -4.50 -2.98 -0.16
C VAL A 138 -5.65 -2.39 0.65
N LYS A 139 -5.46 -1.24 1.31
CA LYS A 139 -6.54 -0.54 2.03
C LYS A 139 -7.64 -0.03 1.10
N LEU A 140 -7.25 0.40 -0.09
CA LEU A 140 -8.17 1.01 -1.06
C LEU A 140 -9.10 -0.04 -1.69
N PHE A 141 -8.55 -1.19 -2.08
CA PHE A 141 -9.26 -2.19 -2.88
C PHE A 141 -9.67 -3.45 -2.11
N LEU A 142 -9.14 -3.68 -0.91
CA LEU A 142 -9.48 -4.83 -0.07
C LEU A 142 -10.08 -4.33 1.27
N PRO A 143 -11.16 -4.97 1.76
CA PRO A 143 -11.77 -4.56 3.02
C PRO A 143 -10.84 -4.82 4.22
N GLU A 144 -10.86 -3.89 5.18
CA GLU A 144 -9.93 -3.81 6.32
C GLU A 144 -9.96 -5.03 7.25
N ASP A 145 -11.08 -5.75 7.32
CA ASP A 145 -11.27 -6.90 8.21
C ASP A 145 -10.32 -8.07 7.90
N LYS A 146 -9.60 -8.04 6.76
CA LYS A 146 -8.64 -9.08 6.36
C LYS A 146 -7.30 -8.56 5.84
N ILE A 147 -6.99 -7.28 6.03
CA ILE A 147 -5.64 -6.74 5.83
C ILE A 147 -4.79 -7.08 7.07
N ASN A 148 -4.59 -8.37 7.31
CA ASN A 148 -3.58 -8.82 8.26
C ASN A 148 -2.25 -8.85 7.51
N VAL A 149 -1.73 -7.67 7.17
CA VAL A 149 -0.32 -7.57 6.79
C VAL A 149 0.44 -7.68 8.10
N GLU A 150 0.89 -8.90 8.37
CA GLU A 150 1.90 -9.18 9.38
C GLU A 150 3.10 -8.25 9.17
N TRP A 151 3.82 -7.97 10.25
CA TRP A 151 4.98 -7.09 10.25
C TRP A 151 5.86 -7.25 9.01
N LYS A 152 6.03 -6.15 8.29
CA LYS A 152 7.10 -6.02 7.30
C LYS A 152 8.06 -4.96 7.76
N ILE A 153 9.29 -5.36 7.99
CA ILE A 153 10.35 -4.50 8.50
C ILE A 153 11.44 -4.40 7.43
N TYR A 154 11.83 -3.18 7.11
CA TYR A 154 12.80 -2.85 6.07
C TYR A 154 14.01 -2.21 6.75
N GLY A 155 15.19 -2.73 6.46
CA GLY A 155 16.44 -2.07 6.85
C GLY A 155 16.54 -0.71 6.14
N THR A 156 17.03 0.31 6.85
CA THR A 156 17.44 1.57 6.23
C THR A 156 18.97 1.64 6.16
N PHE A 157 19.50 2.77 5.68
CA PHE A 157 20.94 3.03 5.70
C PHE A 157 21.50 3.27 7.12
N LYS A 158 20.66 3.45 8.15
CA LYS A 158 21.08 3.57 9.57
C LYS A 158 20.73 2.28 10.34
N PRO A 159 21.66 1.70 11.13
CA PRO A 159 21.43 0.45 11.88
C PRO A 159 20.51 0.62 13.11
N SER A 160 20.09 1.83 13.41
CA SER A 160 19.15 2.18 14.47
C SER A 160 17.80 2.66 13.94
N LEU A 161 17.57 2.54 12.62
CA LEU A 161 16.37 3.01 11.94
C LEU A 161 15.85 1.95 10.97
N TRP A 162 14.57 1.64 11.07
CA TRP A 162 13.89 0.66 10.22
C TRP A 162 12.62 1.29 9.66
N GLY A 163 12.32 1.04 8.39
CA GLY A 163 10.97 1.26 7.86
C GLY A 163 10.09 0.10 8.32
N ALA A 164 8.83 0.35 8.62
CA ALA A 164 7.91 -0.69 9.04
C ALA A 164 6.53 -0.50 8.42
N ASN A 165 5.91 -1.63 8.09
CA ASN A 165 4.52 -1.73 7.70
C ASN A 165 3.80 -2.68 8.66
N TYR A 166 2.75 -2.16 9.31
CA TYR A 166 1.92 -2.93 10.24
C TYR A 166 0.47 -2.44 10.17
N LYS A 167 -0.49 -3.37 9.98
CA LYS A 167 -1.92 -3.05 9.74
C LYS A 167 -2.11 -1.95 8.67
N GLY A 168 -1.21 -1.94 7.69
CA GLY A 168 -1.18 -0.97 6.61
C GLY A 168 -0.78 0.47 7.00
N TYR A 169 -0.32 0.71 8.22
CA TYR A 169 0.42 1.93 8.54
C TYR A 169 1.87 1.78 8.09
N PHE A 170 2.40 2.77 7.37
CA PHE A 170 3.83 2.90 7.11
C PHE A 170 4.45 3.92 8.07
N PHE A 171 5.46 3.52 8.83
CA PHE A 171 6.18 4.40 9.76
C PHE A 171 7.61 3.94 9.94
N TYR A 172 8.46 4.83 10.45
CA TYR A 172 9.81 4.48 10.86
C TYR A 172 9.84 4.05 12.32
N ILE A 173 10.66 3.05 12.62
CA ILE A 173 11.02 2.64 13.97
C ILE A 173 12.46 3.07 14.19
N GLN A 174 12.72 3.76 15.29
CA GLN A 174 14.06 4.19 15.67
C GLN A 174 14.39 3.70 17.08
N SER A 175 15.66 3.41 17.31
CA SER A 175 16.18 3.14 18.65
C SER A 175 17.33 4.08 18.97
N ARG A 176 17.45 4.49 20.24
CA ARG A 176 18.55 5.33 20.72
C ARG A 176 19.93 4.69 20.48
N THR A 177 20.02 3.37 20.61
CA THR A 177 21.28 2.63 20.48
C THR A 177 21.21 1.68 19.29
N ASN A 178 22.30 1.61 18.52
CA ASN A 178 22.41 0.70 17.38
C ASN A 178 22.11 -0.75 17.81
N TYR A 179 21.40 -1.49 16.96
CA TYR A 179 21.06 -2.91 17.16
C TYR A 179 20.18 -3.24 18.38
N ASN A 180 19.61 -2.23 19.06
CA ASN A 180 18.59 -2.48 20.06
C ASN A 180 17.20 -2.33 19.42
N TYR A 181 16.63 -3.44 18.97
CA TYR A 181 15.35 -3.43 18.29
C TYR A 181 14.21 -3.22 19.31
N PRO A 182 13.33 -2.22 19.15
CA PRO A 182 12.21 -2.01 20.07
C PRO A 182 11.26 -3.22 20.07
N ASP A 183 10.61 -3.52 21.21
CA ASP A 183 9.67 -4.64 21.26
C ASP A 183 8.48 -4.35 20.32
N LEU A 184 8.20 -5.29 19.42
CA LEU A 184 7.08 -5.18 18.49
C LEU A 184 5.75 -5.15 19.24
N LYS A 185 5.62 -5.89 20.36
CA LYS A 185 4.38 -5.89 21.15
C LYS A 185 4.07 -4.50 21.70
N ASP A 186 5.09 -3.78 22.14
CA ASP A 186 4.91 -2.40 22.61
C ASP A 186 4.40 -1.52 21.48
N ILE A 187 4.97 -1.67 20.29
CA ILE A 187 4.51 -0.91 19.11
C ILE A 187 3.08 -1.30 18.73
N GLU A 188 2.72 -2.58 18.80
CA GLU A 188 1.35 -3.04 18.55
C GLU A 188 0.36 -2.39 19.52
N GLU A 189 0.70 -2.26 20.80
CA GLU A 189 -0.13 -1.56 21.79
C GLU A 189 -0.22 -0.05 21.51
N ILE A 190 0.87 0.59 21.08
CA ILE A 190 0.85 1.99 20.62
C ILE A 190 -0.13 2.16 19.45
N ILE A 191 -0.05 1.28 18.45
CA ILE A 191 -0.96 1.32 17.29
C ILE A 191 -2.41 1.07 17.72
N LYS A 192 -2.66 0.15 18.66
CA LYS A 192 -4.00 -0.05 19.23
C LYS A 192 -4.53 1.20 19.94
N LYS A 193 -3.70 1.95 20.67
CA LYS A 193 -4.10 3.23 21.28
C LYS A 193 -4.51 4.25 20.21
N ILE A 194 -3.76 4.34 19.12
CA ILE A 194 -4.06 5.22 17.98
C ILE A 194 -5.40 4.81 17.32
N GLU A 195 -5.58 3.51 17.01
CA GLU A 195 -6.82 2.98 16.43
C GLU A 195 -8.03 3.22 17.35
N LYS A 196 -7.87 3.01 18.66
CA LYS A 196 -8.93 3.23 19.65
C LYS A 196 -9.35 4.69 19.75
N TRP A 197 -8.39 5.62 19.67
CA TRP A 197 -8.68 7.06 19.69
C TRP A 197 -9.44 7.50 18.44
N LEU A 198 -9.05 6.95 17.29
CA LEU A 198 -9.72 7.20 16.02
C LEU A 198 -11.18 6.71 16.08
N GLY A 199 -11.40 5.52 16.69
CA GLY A 199 -12.72 4.91 16.83
C GLY A 199 -13.22 4.25 15.53
N ASP A 200 -14.26 3.43 15.64
CA ASP A 200 -14.80 2.66 14.50
C ASP A 200 -15.51 3.55 13.45
N ASP A 201 -16.01 4.73 13.85
CA ASP A 201 -16.88 5.59 13.03
C ASP A 201 -16.14 6.69 12.25
N THR A 202 -14.83 6.91 12.43
CA THR A 202 -14.08 7.92 11.67
C THR A 202 -13.30 7.36 10.48
N VAL A 203 -13.30 6.02 10.33
CA VAL A 203 -12.97 5.36 9.06
C VAL A 203 -14.27 5.16 8.28
N VAL A 204 -14.86 6.26 7.78
CA VAL A 204 -16.04 6.12 6.92
C VAL A 204 -15.62 5.50 5.59
N ARG A 205 -16.20 4.33 5.34
CA ARG A 205 -16.02 3.43 4.21
C ARG A 205 -16.76 3.93 2.98
N GLY A 206 -16.30 5.02 2.37
CA GLY A 206 -16.66 5.37 0.99
C GLY A 206 -15.87 4.51 0.01
N ASP A 207 -16.52 4.02 -1.05
CA ASP A 207 -15.85 3.38 -2.17
C ASP A 207 -14.84 4.38 -2.76
N PRO A 208 -13.52 4.13 -2.72
CA PRO A 208 -12.53 5.07 -3.23
C PRO A 208 -12.64 5.33 -4.74
N LEU A 209 -13.52 4.60 -5.42
CA LEU A 209 -13.82 4.72 -6.84
C LEU A 209 -15.18 5.39 -7.10
N ASP A 210 -15.94 5.76 -6.06
CA ASP A 210 -17.19 6.53 -6.21
C ASP A 210 -16.93 8.03 -5.96
N PRO A 211 -16.88 8.86 -7.03
CA PRO A 211 -16.67 10.30 -6.91
C PRO A 211 -17.85 11.03 -6.23
N PHE A 212 -18.97 10.35 -5.95
CA PHE A 212 -20.13 10.89 -5.25
C PHE A 212 -20.21 10.48 -3.77
N GLU A 213 -19.37 9.55 -3.30
CA GLU A 213 -19.22 9.15 -1.88
C GLU A 213 -17.88 9.63 -1.26
N TYR A 214 -17.23 10.63 -1.85
CA TYR A 214 -15.98 11.17 -1.31
C TYR A 214 -16.25 12.09 -0.10
N GLU A 215 -16.55 11.50 1.04
CA GLU A 215 -16.50 12.23 2.31
C GLU A 215 -15.05 12.54 2.65
N GLU A 216 -14.75 13.82 2.83
CA GLU A 216 -13.50 14.32 3.38
C GLU A 216 -13.20 13.64 4.73
N LYS A 217 -12.12 12.84 4.80
CA LYS A 217 -11.84 11.94 5.94
C LYS A 217 -10.81 12.52 6.90
N ILE A 218 -10.72 11.93 8.08
CA ILE A 218 -9.63 12.21 9.03
C ILE A 218 -8.69 11.01 9.03
N TYR A 219 -7.39 11.27 8.89
CA TYR A 219 -6.37 10.23 9.05
C TYR A 219 -5.48 10.55 10.23
N LEU A 220 -5.28 9.58 11.12
CA LEU A 220 -4.24 9.63 12.14
C LEU A 220 -3.14 8.64 11.73
N ARG A 221 -1.95 9.16 11.41
CA ARG A 221 -0.85 8.38 10.84
C ARG A 221 0.40 8.47 11.71
N PRO A 222 0.87 7.35 12.29
CA PRO A 222 2.21 7.31 12.87
C PRO A 222 3.25 7.52 11.76
N ARG A 223 4.26 8.33 12.05
CA ARG A 223 5.37 8.61 11.13
C ARG A 223 6.69 8.07 11.64
N LEU A 224 6.94 8.24 12.94
CA LEU A 224 8.14 7.78 13.62
C LEU A 224 7.76 7.28 15.02
N ILE A 225 8.31 6.12 15.39
CA ILE A 225 8.25 5.56 16.74
C ILE A 225 9.68 5.38 17.21
N SER A 226 10.10 6.20 18.17
CA SER A 226 11.47 6.16 18.71
C SER A 226 11.47 5.59 20.12
N TYR A 227 12.29 4.58 20.35
CA TYR A 227 12.49 3.98 21.67
C TYR A 227 13.77 4.50 22.33
N ASN A 228 13.64 4.98 23.56
CA ASN A 228 14.73 5.44 24.40
C ASN A 228 14.90 4.50 25.59
N ASN A 229 15.75 3.49 25.40
CA ASN A 229 16.11 2.49 26.41
C ASN A 229 16.70 3.07 27.72
N LYS A 230 17.24 4.30 27.71
CA LYS A 230 17.78 4.92 28.93
C LYS A 230 16.67 5.38 29.89
N ALA A 231 15.57 5.86 29.33
CA ALA A 231 14.44 6.38 30.10
C ALA A 231 13.27 5.39 30.16
N ASP A 232 13.38 4.28 29.44
CA ASP A 232 12.29 3.33 29.15
C ASP A 232 11.03 4.05 28.66
N THR A 233 11.18 4.75 27.53
CA THR A 233 10.12 5.58 26.95
C THR A 233 10.06 5.43 25.44
N TYR A 234 8.85 5.51 24.91
CA TYR A 234 8.57 5.70 23.49
C TYR A 234 8.17 7.15 23.22
N SER A 235 8.68 7.72 22.13
CA SER A 235 8.14 8.94 21.52
C SER A 235 7.56 8.62 20.16
N VAL A 236 6.34 9.08 19.88
CA VAL A 236 5.59 8.77 18.67
C VAL A 236 5.23 10.07 17.97
N ASP A 237 5.80 10.29 16.79
CA ASP A 237 5.38 11.40 15.93
C ASP A 237 4.18 10.97 15.10
N LEU A 238 3.07 11.69 15.28
CA LEU A 238 1.80 11.47 14.60
C LEU A 238 1.45 12.66 13.73
N ASP A 239 0.93 12.37 12.54
CA ASP A 239 0.25 13.36 11.74
C ASP A 239 -1.27 13.11 11.79
N LEU A 240 -2.04 14.13 12.17
CA LEU A 240 -3.47 14.21 11.92
C LEU A 240 -3.67 14.91 10.58
N ILE A 241 -4.06 14.18 9.54
CA ILE A 241 -4.42 14.75 8.25
C ILE A 241 -5.92 14.99 8.24
N CYS A 242 -6.31 16.24 8.07
CA CYS A 242 -7.71 16.64 8.03
C CYS A 242 -7.98 17.59 6.86
N PRO A 243 -9.27 17.76 6.49
CA PRO A 243 -9.68 18.73 5.49
C PRO A 243 -9.30 20.16 5.84
N LYS A 244 -9.17 21.00 4.80
CA LYS A 244 -8.90 22.44 4.96
C LYS A 244 -10.03 23.18 5.67
N THR A 245 -11.25 22.71 5.50
CA THR A 245 -12.45 23.30 6.10
C THR A 245 -12.88 22.49 7.32
N GLY A 246 -12.92 23.12 8.49
CA GLY A 246 -13.35 22.48 9.73
C GLY A 246 -12.75 23.15 10.98
N ILE A 247 -13.37 22.93 12.13
CA ILE A 247 -12.80 23.27 13.43
C ILE A 247 -12.18 21.98 13.98
N TRP A 248 -10.85 22.00 14.14
CA TRP A 248 -10.09 20.83 14.54
C TRP A 248 -9.57 20.99 15.97
N MET A 249 -9.49 19.87 16.68
CA MET A 249 -8.87 19.84 18.02
C MET A 249 -7.41 20.28 17.93
N SER A 250 -6.92 20.95 18.97
CA SER A 250 -5.49 21.27 19.07
C SER A 250 -4.65 20.00 19.24
N SER A 251 -3.38 20.04 18.85
CA SER A 251 -2.43 18.95 19.07
C SER A 251 -2.42 18.49 20.53
N GLU A 252 -2.38 19.43 21.49
CA GLU A 252 -2.39 19.14 22.92
C GLU A 252 -3.66 18.38 23.35
N SER A 253 -4.81 18.74 22.79
CA SER A 253 -6.07 18.05 23.08
C SER A 253 -6.08 16.61 22.55
N ILE A 254 -5.47 16.37 21.39
CA ILE A 254 -5.35 15.04 20.79
C ILE A 254 -4.34 14.20 21.59
N GLU A 255 -3.18 14.75 21.91
CA GLU A 255 -2.14 14.11 22.73
C GLU A 255 -2.68 13.69 24.09
N LYS A 256 -3.48 14.56 24.73
CA LYS A 256 -4.19 14.24 25.96
C LYS A 256 -5.21 13.12 25.77
N GLY A 257 -5.95 13.12 24.66
CA GLY A 257 -6.91 12.05 24.34
C GLY A 257 -6.25 10.70 24.07
N LEU A 258 -5.00 10.69 23.60
CA LEU A 258 -4.18 9.49 23.41
C LEU A 258 -3.48 9.01 24.69
N ASP A 259 -3.76 9.64 25.84
CA ASP A 259 -3.11 9.40 27.12
C ASP A 259 -1.58 9.58 27.07
N SER A 260 -1.10 10.59 26.33
CA SER A 260 0.34 10.93 26.23
C SER A 260 0.96 11.15 27.62
N GLY A 261 2.14 10.60 27.84
CA GLY A 261 2.83 10.58 29.14
C GLY A 261 2.35 9.48 30.09
N SER A 262 1.43 8.62 29.67
CA SER A 262 0.98 7.46 30.46
C SER A 262 1.75 6.18 30.14
N GLY A 263 1.68 5.23 31.06
CA GLY A 263 2.20 3.88 30.84
C GLY A 263 1.53 3.18 29.65
N LEU A 264 2.30 2.37 28.93
CA LEU A 264 1.80 1.57 27.82
C LEU A 264 0.84 0.48 28.30
N TYR A 265 1.19 -0.16 29.40
CA TYR A 265 0.41 -1.20 30.08
C TYR A 265 -0.21 -0.68 31.37
N ILE A 266 -1.40 -1.20 31.70
CA ILE A 266 -1.99 -1.07 33.03
C ILE A 266 -1.57 -2.32 33.79
N ASP A 267 -0.52 -2.25 34.61
CA ASP A 267 -0.12 -3.40 35.42
C ASP A 267 -0.03 -3.06 36.91
N SER A 268 -0.37 -4.06 37.71
CA SER A 268 -0.50 -4.00 39.17
C SER A 268 0.87 -4.03 39.89
N GLY A 269 1.98 -4.04 39.12
CA GLY A 269 3.30 -4.50 39.56
C GLY A 269 4.49 -3.58 39.31
N GLY A 270 4.32 -2.40 38.69
CA GLY A 270 5.25 -1.28 38.93
C GLY A 270 6.37 -0.96 37.92
N GLU A 271 6.38 -1.49 36.69
CA GLU A 271 7.20 -0.89 35.62
C GLU A 271 6.33 -0.66 34.38
N SER A 272 6.06 0.60 34.07
CA SER A 272 5.30 0.99 32.89
C SER A 272 6.19 1.78 31.94
N THR A 273 6.49 1.22 30.78
CA THR A 273 7.13 1.98 29.70
C THR A 273 6.21 3.13 29.28
N PHE A 274 6.68 4.36 29.36
CA PHE A 274 5.85 5.53 29.07
C PHE A 274 5.83 5.85 27.58
N VAL A 275 4.68 6.33 27.08
CA VAL A 275 4.53 6.73 25.68
C VAL A 275 4.16 8.20 25.59
N TYR A 276 4.93 8.95 24.80
CA TYR A 276 4.69 10.36 24.52
C TYR A 276 4.33 10.52 23.05
N PHE A 277 3.18 11.12 22.78
CA PHE A 277 2.74 11.45 21.43
C PHE A 277 3.07 12.91 21.11
N ASN A 278 3.61 13.15 19.92
CA ASN A 278 3.80 14.48 19.35
C ASN A 278 2.91 14.59 18.11
N VAL A 279 1.83 15.37 18.19
CA VAL A 279 0.82 15.44 17.12
C VAL A 279 1.01 16.68 16.26
N ARG A 280 1.13 16.48 14.95
CA ARG A 280 1.10 17.55 13.94
C ARG A 280 -0.21 17.52 13.17
N ILE A 281 -0.87 18.68 13.08
CA ILE A 281 -2.09 18.83 12.29
C ILE A 281 -1.70 19.25 10.87
N ARG A 282 -2.15 18.51 9.87
CA ARG A 282 -1.94 18.78 8.45
C ARG A 282 -3.27 18.98 7.76
N HIS A 283 -3.42 20.13 7.11
CA HIS A 283 -4.59 20.43 6.28
C HIS A 283 -4.29 20.10 4.82
N ASP A 284 -5.00 19.13 4.26
CA ASP A 284 -4.77 18.68 2.88
C ASP A 284 -6.04 18.66 2.03
N ASN A 285 -5.86 18.75 0.71
CA ASN A 285 -6.91 18.66 -0.28
C ASN A 285 -7.07 17.21 -0.74
N GLN A 286 -7.94 16.46 -0.06
CA GLN A 286 -8.04 15.01 -0.22
C GLN A 286 -8.58 14.57 -1.59
N ILE A 287 -9.30 15.46 -2.28
CA ILE A 287 -9.80 15.22 -3.64
C ILE A 287 -8.73 15.39 -4.73
N SER A 288 -7.51 15.81 -4.38
CA SER A 288 -6.41 15.91 -5.34
C SER A 288 -5.94 14.52 -5.75
N ASP A 289 -5.67 14.35 -7.03
CA ASP A 289 -4.92 13.21 -7.59
C ASP A 289 -3.51 13.05 -7.01
N HIS A 290 -2.97 14.09 -6.39
CA HIS A 290 -1.70 14.06 -5.68
C HIS A 290 -1.82 13.65 -4.20
N PHE A 291 -3.04 13.59 -3.66
CA PHE A 291 -3.23 13.29 -2.25
C PHE A 291 -2.93 11.82 -1.94
N HIS A 292 -2.08 11.61 -0.94
CA HIS A 292 -1.82 10.30 -0.39
C HIS A 292 -1.61 10.39 1.13
N PRO A 293 -2.30 9.59 1.98
CA PRO A 293 -2.13 9.66 3.43
C PRO A 293 -0.70 9.40 3.91
N ASP A 294 0.11 8.71 3.10
CA ASP A 294 1.52 8.46 3.36
C ASP A 294 2.39 9.09 2.26
N HIS A 295 2.03 10.29 1.79
CA HIS A 295 2.81 11.04 0.80
C HIS A 295 4.24 11.27 1.30
N LYS A 296 5.23 11.17 0.40
CA LYS A 296 6.67 11.25 0.73
C LYS A 296 7.05 12.49 1.54
N GLU A 297 6.40 13.62 1.27
CA GLU A 297 6.72 14.91 1.90
C GLU A 297 6.49 14.89 3.42
N TYR A 298 5.54 14.08 3.90
CA TYR A 298 5.29 13.93 5.33
C TYR A 298 6.46 13.25 6.05
N TYR A 299 7.25 12.45 5.33
CA TYR A 299 8.42 11.75 5.86
C TYR A 299 9.71 12.56 5.67
N ASP A 300 9.79 13.45 4.69
CA ASP A 300 10.97 14.32 4.48
C ASP A 300 11.26 15.20 5.71
N GLU A 301 10.22 15.68 6.39
CA GLU A 301 10.35 16.44 7.64
C GLU A 301 10.90 15.58 8.78
N ILE A 302 10.43 14.34 8.90
CA ILE A 302 10.95 13.36 9.87
C ILE A 302 12.41 13.05 9.59
N PHE A 303 12.78 12.85 8.32
CA PHE A 303 14.16 12.59 7.95
C PHE A 303 15.09 13.76 8.25
N LYS A 304 14.62 15.01 8.11
CA LYS A 304 15.38 16.18 8.57
C LYS A 304 15.62 16.09 10.08
N GLN A 305 14.62 15.75 10.88
CA GLN A 305 14.77 15.59 12.35
C GLN A 305 15.75 14.46 12.70
N ILE A 306 15.69 13.32 12.00
CA ILE A 306 16.58 12.16 12.20
C ILE A 306 18.01 12.44 11.70
N ALA A 307 18.20 13.33 10.73
CA ALA A 307 19.51 13.69 10.21
C ALA A 307 20.29 14.64 11.14
N PHE A 308 19.57 15.43 11.95
CA PHE A 308 20.15 16.42 12.86
C PHE A 308 20.07 16.01 14.36
N SER A 309 19.68 14.77 14.65
CA SER A 309 19.72 14.14 15.99
C SER A 309 20.85 13.12 16.10
#